data_AF-A0A931MB37-F1
#
_entry.id   AF-A0A931MB37-F1
#
_cell.length_a   1.000
_cell.length_b   1.000
_cell.length_c   1.000
_cell.angle_alpha   90.00
_cell.angle_beta   90.00
_cell.angle_gamma   90.00
#
_symmetry.space_group_name_H-M   'P 1'
#
loop_
_entity.id
_entity.type
_entity.pdbx_description
1 polymer ?
#
loop_
_entity_poly.entity_id
_entity_poly.type
_entity_poly.pdbx_seq_one_letter_code
_entity_poly.pdbx_strand_id
1 'polypeptide(L)' 'MSNHLVNINFTELSKAFKKYIWEKGSNSSGTIGYIEKGKLIEENPATSKKRILKEY' A
#
# COMPACT_ATOMS: atom_id res chain seq x y z
N MET A 1 -13.39 -3.26 -34.61
CA MET A 1 -12.61 -3.12 -33.37
C MET A 1 -13.02 -4.24 -32.45
N SER A 2 -12.08 -5.06 -31.97
CA SER A 2 -12.38 -6.10 -30.97
C SER A 2 -12.53 -5.45 -29.60
N ASN A 3 -13.73 -5.54 -29.01
CA ASN A 3 -13.94 -5.14 -27.63
C ASN A 3 -13.50 -6.28 -26.71
N HIS A 4 -12.35 -6.12 -26.06
CA HIS A 4 -11.91 -7.02 -25.01
C HIS A 4 -12.50 -6.53 -23.69
N LEU A 5 -13.53 -7.23 -23.21
CA LEU A 5 -14.08 -6.99 -21.88
C LEU A 5 -13.12 -7.59 -20.84
N VAL A 6 -12.57 -6.73 -19.98
CA VAL A 6 -11.70 -7.15 -18.86
C VAL A 6 -12.51 -7.05 -17.58
N ASN A 7 -12.61 -8.17 -16.86
CA ASN A 7 -13.19 -8.18 -15.52
C ASN A 7 -12.07 -7.90 -14.50
N ILE A 8 -12.11 -6.72 -13.87
CA ILE A 8 -11.13 -6.33 -12.84
C ILE A 8 -11.80 -6.32 -11.48
N ASN A 9 -11.30 -7.16 -10.57
CA ASN A 9 -11.65 -7.10 -9.17
C ASN A 9 -10.73 -6.10 -8.43
N PHE A 10 -11.18 -4.86 -8.25
CA PHE A 10 -10.40 -3.82 -7.58
C PHE A 10 -10.07 -4.14 -6.12
N THR A 11 -10.88 -4.96 -5.45
CA THR A 11 -10.61 -5.39 -4.07
C THR A 11 -9.43 -6.36 -4.03
N GLU A 12 -9.38 -7.32 -4.94
CA GLU A 12 -8.24 -8.25 -5.02
C GLU A 12 -6.98 -7.54 -5.52
N LEU A 13 -7.13 -6.64 -6.49
CA LEU A 13 -6.02 -5.83 -7.00
C LEU A 13 -5.40 -4.97 -5.89
N SER A 14 -6.20 -4.30 -5.08
CA SER A 14 -5.71 -3.47 -3.97
C SER A 14 -5.03 -4.29 -2.89
N LYS A 15 -5.55 -5.48 -2.55
CA LYS A 15 -4.88 -6.42 -1.62
C LYS A 15 -3.54 -6.90 -2.14
N ALA A 16 -3.48 -7.29 -3.42
CA ALA A 16 -2.26 -7.74 -4.07
C ALA A 16 -1.22 -6.62 -4.14
N PHE A 17 -1.65 -5.41 -4.51
CA PHE A 17 -0.78 -4.24 -4.58
C PHE A 17 -0.24 -3.85 -3.20
N LYS A 18 -1.09 -3.84 -2.16
CA LYS A 18 -0.65 -3.63 -0.78
C LYS A 18 0.44 -4.62 -0.38
N LYS A 19 0.22 -5.92 -0.63
CA LYS A 19 1.21 -6.97 -0.33
C LYS A 19 2.54 -6.70 -1.04
N TYR A 20 2.49 -6.39 -2.34
CA TYR A 20 3.69 -6.09 -3.14
C TYR A 20 4.50 -4.91 -2.58
N ILE A 21 3.83 -3.80 -2.21
CA ILE A 21 4.51 -2.63 -1.65
C ILE A 21 5.13 -2.96 -0.28
N TRP A 22 4.46 -3.74 0.57
CA TRP A 22 5.02 -4.19 1.86
C TRP A 22 6.26 -5.06 1.66
N GLU A 23 6.23 -6.02 0.74
CA GLU A 23 7.40 -6.86 0.44
C GLU A 23 8.57 -6.03 -0.09
N LYS A 24 8.31 -5.08 -0.99
CA LYS A 24 9.35 -4.18 -1.51
C LYS A 24 9.96 -3.30 -0.41
N GLY A 25 9.13 -2.68 0.43
CA GLY A 25 9.60 -1.85 1.54
C GLY A 25 10.40 -2.64 2.57
N SER A 26 9.99 -3.88 2.87
CA SER A 26 10.75 -4.79 3.74
C SER A 26 12.14 -5.09 3.17
N ASN A 27 12.21 -5.46 1.89
CA ASN A 27 13.46 -5.86 1.25
C ASN A 27 14.44 -4.69 1.08
N SER A 28 13.94 -3.46 0.92
CA SER A 28 14.77 -2.27 0.76
C SER A 28 15.12 -1.57 2.08
N SER A 29 14.72 -2.11 3.24
CA SER A 29 14.76 -1.41 4.54
C SER A 29 14.11 -0.02 4.51
N GLY A 30 13.13 0.18 3.62
CA GLY A 30 12.46 1.46 3.40
C GLY A 30 11.24 1.66 4.30
N THR A 31 10.66 2.85 4.22
CA THR A 31 9.36 3.16 4.81
C THR A 31 8.30 3.33 3.71
N ILE A 32 7.04 3.10 4.05
CA ILE A 32 5.87 3.33 3.20
C ILE A 32 5.02 4.41 3.85
N GLY A 33 4.59 5.41 3.06
CA GLY A 33 3.60 6.40 3.48
C GLY A 33 2.20 6.03 3.01
N TYR A 34 1.19 6.11 3.87
CA TYR A 34 -0.22 5.92 3.50
C TYR A 34 -1.16 6.72 4.41
N ILE A 35 -2.39 6.97 3.96
CA ILE A 35 -3.41 7.64 4.76
C ILE A 35 -4.37 6.59 5.32
N GLU A 36 -4.59 6.60 6.64
CA GLU A 36 -5.57 5.77 7.32
C GLU A 36 -6.35 6.63 8.31
N LYS A 37 -7.69 6.64 8.21
CA LYS A 37 -8.60 7.36 9.11
C LYS A 37 -8.22 8.85 9.30
N GLY A 38 -7.89 9.54 8.20
CA GLY A 38 -7.49 10.95 8.22
C GLY A 38 -6.06 11.21 8.69
N LYS A 39 -5.25 10.18 8.95
CA LYS A 39 -3.85 10.33 9.39
C LYS A 39 -2.90 9.89 8.29
N LEU A 40 -1.92 10.72 7.96
CA LEU A 40 -0.76 10.32 7.18
C LEU A 40 0.18 9.54 8.10
N ILE A 41 0.38 8.26 7.78
CA ILE A 41 1.20 7.32 8.51
C ILE A 41 2.40 6.93 7.66
N GLU A 42 3.58 6.95 8.26
CA GLU A 42 4.78 6.30 7.75
C GLU A 42 5.00 4.99 8.52
N GLU A 43 5.21 3.89 7.81
CA GLU A 43 5.46 2.57 8.41
C GLU A 43 6.70 1.93 7.81
N ASN A 44 7.56 1.33 8.64
CA ASN A 44 8.62 0.45 8.19
C ASN A 44 8.11 -1.00 8.16
N PRO A 45 7.97 -1.62 6.98
CA PRO A 45 7.38 -2.96 6.86
C PRO A 45 8.20 -4.08 7.52
N ALA A 46 9.53 -3.92 7.58
CA ALA A 46 10.42 -4.92 8.17
C ALA A 46 10.28 -4.95 9.71
N THR A 47 10.00 -3.82 10.34
CA THR A 47 9.94 -3.68 11.81
C THR A 47 8.52 -3.43 12.34
N SER A 48 7.55 -3.24 11.45
CA SER A 48 6.18 -2.80 11.78
C SER A 48 6.09 -1.51 12.62
N LYS A 49 7.19 -0.73 12.69
CA LYS A 49 7.20 0.55 13.39
C LYS A 49 6.42 1.58 12.58
N LYS A 50 5.53 2.30 13.24
CA LYS A 50 4.67 3.33 12.64
C LYS A 50 4.92 4.70 13.26
N ARG A 51 4.82 5.74 12.44
CA ARG A 51 4.91 7.14 12.83
C ARG A 51 3.79 7.93 12.15
N ILE A 52 3.00 8.67 12.93
CA ILE A 52 2.02 9.61 12.38
C ILE A 52 2.77 10.88 11.97
N LEU A 53 2.66 11.26 10.70
CA LEU A 53 3.29 12.45 10.15
C LEU A 53 2.36 13.68 10.19
N LYS A 54 1.06 13.47 9.99
CA LYS A 54 0.06 14.54 9.94
C LYS A 54 -1.35 13.98 10.18
N GLU A 55 -2.21 14.78 10.81
CA GLU A 55 -3.66 14.53 10.88
C GLU A 55 -4.38 15.57 10.00
N TYR A 56 -5.40 15.13 9.28
CA TYR A 56 -6.24 15.93 8.37
C TYR A 56 -7.63 16.16 8.94
#